data_AF-X1U311-F1
#
_entry.id   AF-X1U311-F1
#
_cell.length_a   1.000
_cell.length_b   1.000
_cell.length_c   1.000
_cell.angle_alpha   90.00
_cell.angle_beta   90.00
_cell.angle_gamma   90.00
#
_symmetry.space_group_name_H-M   'P 1'
#
loop_
_entity.id
_entity.type
_entity.pdbx_description
1 polymer ?
#
loop_
_entity_poly.entity_id
_entity_poly.type
_entity_poly.pdbx_seq_one_letter_code
_entity_poly.pdbx_strand_id
1 'polypeptide(L)'
;WGSAPSSFWTEDDTLERAMFDELFYNNLNWLAGMQDAALYRCYLAGFSMAKYYYEAYNLFGDPSMMLWTEVPQVLTVTHPTVIPIGPYSIPVNVQVGGSPVDSALVAAVVKSTDSLVTAYTVGGNAVIPVYTPGVDSIFITVTGYNLEPYFGGILAMSSGAYVSYLKSIIDDAAGGNGDGIANPGESIDWEMWVKNYGSADANGVYGLLSISDPYIGISVDSSWYGDIAAGDSATGSVPYTFSIATDCPDAHTALFDLDVHD
;
A
#
# COMPACT_ATOMS: atom_id res chain seq x y z
N TRP A 1 -1.24 10.86 -30.65
CA TRP A 1 -0.31 12.00 -30.55
C TRP A 1 -0.25 12.67 -31.91
N GLY A 2 0.19 13.93 -31.97
CA GLY A 2 0.41 14.62 -33.23
C GLY A 2 0.94 16.03 -33.04
N SER A 3 1.55 16.57 -34.09
CA SER A 3 2.04 17.95 -34.11
C SER A 3 0.89 18.93 -34.39
N ALA A 4 0.79 20.00 -33.60
CA ALA A 4 -0.14 21.09 -33.87
C ALA A 4 0.34 22.00 -35.02
N PRO A 5 1.62 22.42 -35.08
CA PRO A 5 2.19 23.08 -36.25
C PRO A 5 2.80 22.06 -37.23
N SER A 6 3.47 22.54 -38.30
CA SER A 6 4.19 21.69 -39.24
C SER A 6 5.33 20.92 -38.58
N SER A 7 5.52 19.66 -38.97
CA SER A 7 6.67 18.84 -38.58
C SER A 7 7.68 18.69 -39.73
N PHE A 8 8.79 18.00 -39.46
CA PHE A 8 9.96 17.89 -40.35
C PHE A 8 10.44 16.44 -40.42
N TRP A 9 10.76 15.97 -41.62
CA TRP A 9 11.05 14.57 -41.92
C TRP A 9 12.09 13.90 -41.00
N THR A 10 13.26 14.50 -40.82
CA THR A 10 14.36 13.87 -40.07
C THR A 10 14.05 13.74 -38.57
N GLU A 11 13.46 14.79 -38.01
CA GLU A 11 13.07 14.83 -36.61
C GLU A 11 11.85 13.94 -36.33
N ASP A 12 10.88 13.86 -37.25
CA ASP A 12 9.76 12.91 -37.16
C ASP A 12 10.25 11.46 -37.22
N ASP A 13 11.11 11.11 -38.18
CA ASP A 13 11.71 9.76 -38.26
C ASP A 13 12.45 9.38 -36.96
N THR A 14 13.13 10.36 -36.34
CA THR A 14 13.84 10.15 -35.07
C THR A 14 12.88 9.95 -33.91
N LEU A 15 11.84 10.78 -33.83
CA LEU A 15 10.81 10.73 -32.80
C LEU A 15 10.02 9.42 -32.87
N GLU A 16 9.49 9.07 -34.04
CA GLU A 16 8.64 7.89 -34.22
C GLU A 16 9.41 6.59 -33.98
N ARG A 17 10.65 6.49 -34.51
CA ARG A 17 11.52 5.35 -34.21
C ARG A 17 11.77 5.24 -32.70
N ALA A 18 12.08 6.36 -32.06
CA ALA A 18 12.28 6.37 -30.62
C ALA A 18 11.02 5.93 -29.87
N MET A 19 9.83 6.37 -30.24
CA MET A 19 8.59 5.91 -29.59
C MET A 19 8.46 4.38 -29.65
N PHE A 20 8.71 3.77 -30.81
CA PHE A 20 8.68 2.31 -30.94
C PHE A 20 9.80 1.63 -30.14
N ASP A 21 11.00 2.18 -30.12
CA ASP A 21 12.10 1.67 -29.30
C ASP A 21 11.74 1.73 -27.80
N GLU A 22 11.18 2.84 -27.33
CA GLU A 22 10.80 3.00 -25.93
C GLU A 22 9.67 2.04 -25.53
N LEU A 23 8.68 1.81 -26.41
CA LEU A 23 7.59 0.86 -26.18
C LEU A 23 8.04 -0.60 -26.19
N PHE A 24 8.75 -1.03 -27.24
CA PHE A 24 9.03 -2.45 -27.49
C PHE A 24 10.37 -2.93 -26.94
N TYR A 25 11.35 -2.04 -26.74
CA TYR A 25 12.68 -2.41 -26.26
C TYR A 25 12.90 -1.99 -24.80
N ASN A 26 12.50 -0.77 -24.42
CA ASN A 26 12.69 -0.27 -23.05
C ASN A 26 11.50 -0.50 -22.11
N ASN A 27 10.41 -1.11 -22.60
CA ASN A 27 9.19 -1.40 -21.85
C ASN A 27 8.50 -0.16 -21.24
N LEU A 28 8.66 1.02 -21.84
CA LEU A 28 7.95 2.23 -21.46
C LEU A 28 6.55 2.22 -22.09
N ASN A 29 5.67 1.44 -21.47
CA ASN A 29 4.39 1.00 -22.04
C ASN A 29 3.20 1.96 -21.85
N TRP A 30 3.41 3.14 -21.24
CA TRP A 30 2.38 4.17 -21.09
C TRP A 30 2.64 5.36 -22.02
N LEU A 31 1.56 5.94 -22.55
CA LEU A 31 1.62 6.84 -23.70
C LEU A 31 2.49 8.09 -23.51
N ALA A 32 2.28 8.85 -22.44
CA ALA A 32 3.03 10.08 -22.26
C ALA A 32 4.50 9.82 -21.92
N GLY A 33 4.83 8.72 -21.22
CA GLY A 33 6.21 8.31 -20.99
C GLY A 33 6.93 8.02 -22.31
N MET A 34 6.34 7.19 -23.16
CA MET A 34 6.88 6.87 -24.48
C MET A 34 7.13 8.13 -25.32
N GLN A 35 6.16 9.07 -25.35
CA GLN A 35 6.30 10.30 -26.12
C GLN A 35 7.39 11.23 -25.55
N ASP A 36 7.47 11.41 -24.23
CA ASP A 36 8.47 12.26 -23.59
C ASP A 36 9.89 11.71 -23.80
N ALA A 37 10.08 10.40 -23.63
CA ALA A 37 11.34 9.74 -23.91
C ALA A 37 11.75 9.86 -25.40
N ALA A 38 10.79 9.80 -26.32
CA ALA A 38 11.06 10.01 -27.74
C ALA A 38 11.44 11.46 -28.08
N LEU A 39 10.77 12.46 -27.49
CA LEU A 39 11.17 13.86 -27.61
C LEU A 39 12.57 14.10 -27.05
N TYR A 40 12.93 13.41 -25.97
CA TYR A 40 14.27 13.45 -25.41
C TYR A 40 15.33 12.88 -26.38
N ARG A 41 14.99 11.87 -27.19
CA ARG A 41 15.88 11.39 -28.27
C ARG A 41 16.13 12.44 -29.34
N CYS A 42 15.13 13.24 -29.71
CA CYS A 42 15.31 14.37 -30.62
C CYS A 42 16.26 15.44 -30.04
N TYR A 43 16.19 15.68 -28.73
CA TYR A 43 17.14 16.55 -28.03
C TYR A 43 18.57 15.98 -28.05
N LEU A 44 18.74 14.70 -27.71
CA LEU A 44 20.05 14.04 -27.70
C LEU A 44 20.69 13.93 -29.09
N ALA A 45 19.89 13.84 -30.15
CA ALA A 45 20.37 13.87 -31.53
C ALA A 45 20.99 15.24 -31.92
N GLY A 46 20.80 16.27 -31.09
CA GLY A 46 21.40 17.59 -31.30
C GLY A 46 20.65 18.45 -32.32
N PHE A 47 19.38 18.16 -32.59
CA PHE A 47 18.57 18.96 -33.51
C PHE A 47 18.33 20.36 -32.94
N SER A 48 18.59 21.39 -33.76
CA SER A 48 18.32 22.79 -33.39
C SER A 48 16.84 23.06 -33.12
N MET A 49 15.95 22.23 -33.67
CA MET A 49 14.50 22.28 -33.50
C MET A 49 13.99 21.46 -32.31
N ALA A 50 14.84 20.88 -31.46
CA ALA A 50 14.39 20.06 -30.34
C ALA A 50 13.34 20.78 -29.46
N LYS A 51 13.58 22.04 -29.10
CA LYS A 51 12.61 22.86 -28.35
C LYS A 51 11.28 23.01 -29.09
N TYR A 52 11.33 23.25 -30.40
CA TYR A 52 10.14 23.38 -31.23
C TYR A 52 9.30 22.09 -31.19
N TYR A 53 9.94 20.92 -31.22
CA TYR A 53 9.26 19.63 -31.15
C TYR A 53 8.52 19.39 -29.82
N TYR A 54 9.12 19.79 -28.70
CA TYR A 54 8.46 19.75 -27.38
C TYR A 54 7.20 20.64 -27.33
N GLU A 55 7.22 21.79 -28.01
CA GLU A 55 6.07 22.70 -28.07
C GLU A 55 5.02 22.25 -29.10
N ALA A 56 5.45 21.56 -30.15
CA ALA A 56 4.62 21.16 -31.29
C ALA A 56 3.82 19.88 -31.03
N TYR A 57 4.46 18.84 -30.50
CA TYR A 57 3.87 17.52 -30.34
C TYR A 57 3.00 17.41 -29.09
N ASN A 58 1.73 17.07 -29.30
CA ASN A 58 0.74 16.95 -28.25
C ASN A 58 0.15 15.54 -28.21
N LEU A 59 -0.12 15.06 -26.99
CA LEU A 59 -0.89 13.84 -26.80
C LEU A 59 -2.37 14.20 -26.66
N PHE A 60 -3.20 13.67 -27.55
CA PHE A 60 -4.65 13.81 -27.50
C PHE A 60 -5.24 12.52 -26.91
N GLY A 61 -5.97 12.65 -25.81
CA GLY A 61 -6.51 11.52 -25.04
C GLY A 61 -5.93 11.46 -23.63
N ASP A 62 -5.91 10.27 -23.04
CA ASP A 62 -5.41 10.04 -21.69
C ASP A 62 -3.89 9.79 -21.71
N PRO A 63 -3.08 10.68 -21.10
CA PRO A 63 -1.63 10.51 -21.02
C PRO A 63 -1.20 9.31 -20.18
N SER A 64 -2.00 8.89 -19.22
CA SER A 64 -1.69 7.79 -18.30
C SER A 64 -2.00 6.41 -18.88
N MET A 65 -2.61 6.34 -20.07
CA MET A 65 -3.03 5.07 -20.66
C MET A 65 -1.83 4.16 -20.95
N MET A 66 -1.87 2.95 -20.40
CA MET A 66 -0.98 1.85 -20.76
C MET A 66 -1.49 1.17 -22.05
N LEU A 67 -0.60 0.99 -23.02
CA LEU A 67 -0.92 0.34 -24.28
C LEU A 67 -0.92 -1.18 -24.11
N TRP A 68 -1.85 -1.85 -24.80
CA TRP A 68 -1.74 -3.28 -25.05
C TRP A 68 -0.97 -3.50 -26.34
N THR A 69 0.05 -4.34 -26.28
CA THR A 69 0.87 -4.77 -27.43
C THR A 69 0.59 -6.21 -27.84
N GLU A 70 -0.07 -6.97 -26.97
CA GLU A 70 -0.50 -8.35 -27.20
C GLU A 70 -1.97 -8.53 -26.79
N VAL A 71 -2.53 -9.72 -27.02
CA VAL A 71 -3.85 -10.07 -26.49
C VAL A 71 -3.78 -10.09 -24.96
N PRO A 72 -4.58 -9.28 -24.24
CA PRO A 72 -4.53 -9.22 -22.80
C PRO A 72 -4.80 -10.57 -22.14
N GLN A 73 -4.01 -10.92 -21.14
CA GLN A 73 -4.17 -12.16 -20.39
C GLN A 73 -5.19 -11.97 -19.26
N VAL A 74 -6.06 -12.97 -19.08
CA VAL A 74 -7.07 -12.97 -18.01
C VAL A 74 -6.40 -13.29 -16.68
N LEU A 75 -6.59 -12.42 -15.69
CA LEU A 75 -6.09 -12.60 -14.33
C LEU A 75 -6.96 -13.58 -13.52
N THR A 76 -6.31 -14.41 -12.71
CA THR A 76 -6.93 -15.10 -11.58
C THR A 76 -6.48 -14.40 -10.30
N VAL A 77 -7.40 -13.69 -9.64
CA VAL A 77 -7.12 -12.92 -8.42
C VAL A 77 -7.85 -13.55 -7.25
N THR A 78 -7.14 -13.76 -6.14
CA THR A 78 -7.70 -14.27 -4.88
C THR A 78 -7.54 -13.22 -3.79
N HIS A 79 -8.65 -12.91 -3.11
CA HIS A 79 -8.72 -12.05 -1.94
C HIS A 79 -9.90 -12.49 -1.05
N PRO A 80 -9.95 -12.11 0.23
CA PRO A 80 -11.13 -12.35 1.08
C PRO A 80 -12.36 -11.66 0.48
N THR A 81 -13.53 -12.29 0.59
CA THR A 81 -14.82 -11.67 0.18
C THR A 81 -15.47 -10.89 1.31
N VAL A 82 -15.03 -11.14 2.55
CA VAL A 82 -15.48 -10.47 3.77
C VAL A 82 -14.27 -10.16 4.64
N ILE A 83 -14.24 -8.96 5.21
CA ILE A 83 -13.25 -8.55 6.21
C ILE A 83 -13.97 -7.90 7.41
N PRO A 84 -13.36 -7.91 8.60
CA PRO A 84 -13.92 -7.22 9.75
C PRO A 84 -13.93 -5.69 9.57
N ILE A 85 -14.73 -5.02 10.41
CA ILE A 85 -14.73 -3.55 10.51
C ILE A 85 -13.46 -3.11 11.26
N GLY A 86 -12.89 -1.97 10.89
CA GLY A 86 -11.69 -1.41 11.50
C GLY A 86 -10.47 -1.51 10.58
N PRO A 87 -9.25 -1.43 11.13
CA PRO A 87 -8.02 -1.61 10.36
C PRO A 87 -7.87 -3.09 9.95
N TYR A 88 -7.51 -3.33 8.70
CA TYR A 88 -7.29 -4.67 8.16
C TYR A 88 -6.31 -4.64 6.98
N SER A 89 -5.41 -5.61 6.91
CA SER A 89 -4.45 -5.77 5.80
C SER A 89 -4.94 -6.86 4.86
N ILE A 90 -5.44 -6.48 3.69
CA ILE A 90 -6.02 -7.40 2.71
C ILE A 90 -4.89 -8.12 1.95
N PRO A 91 -4.75 -9.45 2.08
CA PRO A 91 -3.86 -10.21 1.21
C PRO A 91 -4.51 -10.40 -0.16
N VAL A 92 -3.76 -10.08 -1.22
CA VAL A 92 -4.18 -10.28 -2.61
C VAL A 92 -3.15 -11.11 -3.33
N ASN A 93 -3.58 -12.24 -3.91
CA ASN A 93 -2.77 -13.07 -4.78
C ASN A 93 -3.22 -12.93 -6.24
N VAL A 94 -2.28 -12.74 -7.16
CA VAL A 94 -2.53 -12.48 -8.59
C VAL A 94 -1.75 -13.49 -9.42
N GLN A 95 -2.46 -14.19 -10.31
CA GLN A 95 -1.89 -15.22 -11.18
C GLN A 95 -2.43 -15.13 -12.60
N VAL A 96 -1.66 -15.67 -13.55
CA VAL A 96 -2.10 -15.95 -14.92
C VAL A 96 -1.74 -17.40 -15.24
N GLY A 97 -2.74 -18.21 -15.57
CA GLY A 97 -2.53 -19.63 -15.89
C GLY A 97 -1.86 -20.45 -14.77
N GLY A 98 -2.01 -20.03 -13.50
CA GLY A 98 -1.38 -20.66 -12.34
C GLY A 98 0.03 -20.14 -12.00
N SER A 99 0.61 -19.26 -12.81
CA SER A 99 1.89 -18.61 -12.52
C SER A 99 1.68 -17.27 -11.82
N PRO A 100 2.48 -16.92 -10.79
CA PRO A 100 2.39 -15.64 -10.11
C PRO A 100 2.71 -14.50 -11.09
N VAL A 101 1.96 -13.40 -10.99
CA VAL A 101 2.25 -12.17 -11.74
C VAL A 101 2.99 -11.19 -10.85
N ASP A 102 4.16 -10.75 -11.30
CA ASP A 102 4.92 -9.72 -10.61
C ASP A 102 4.59 -8.33 -11.16
N SER A 103 4.72 -7.30 -10.33
CA SER A 103 4.51 -5.90 -10.72
C SER A 103 3.11 -5.55 -11.28
N ALA A 104 2.08 -6.37 -11.00
CA ALA A 104 0.69 -5.95 -11.17
C ALA A 104 0.31 -4.93 -10.09
N LEU A 105 -0.43 -3.89 -10.46
CA LEU A 105 -0.91 -2.87 -9.55
C LEU A 105 -2.24 -3.31 -8.95
N VAL A 106 -2.27 -3.49 -7.64
CA VAL A 106 -3.49 -3.73 -6.87
C VAL A 106 -3.94 -2.41 -6.26
N ALA A 107 -5.19 -2.05 -6.46
CA ALA A 107 -5.83 -0.87 -5.89
C ALA A 107 -7.07 -1.27 -5.10
N ALA A 108 -7.20 -0.78 -3.88
CA ALA A 108 -8.42 -0.90 -3.07
C ALA A 108 -9.03 0.49 -2.86
N VAL A 109 -10.34 0.59 -3.06
CA VAL A 109 -11.13 1.80 -2.75
C VAL A 109 -12.16 1.46 -1.70
N VAL A 110 -12.06 2.10 -0.53
CA VAL A 110 -13.06 2.02 0.54
C VAL A 110 -14.20 2.99 0.23
N LYS A 111 -15.41 2.49 -0.02
CA LYS A 111 -16.51 3.29 -0.57
C LYS A 111 -16.95 4.45 0.31
N SER A 112 -17.00 4.28 1.63
CA SER A 112 -17.49 5.34 2.54
C SER A 112 -16.52 6.50 2.69
N THR A 113 -15.21 6.24 2.65
CA THR A 113 -14.15 7.24 2.86
C THR A 113 -13.52 7.74 1.57
N ASP A 114 -13.82 7.11 0.43
CA ASP A 114 -13.15 7.33 -0.86
C ASP A 114 -11.62 7.16 -0.76
N SER A 115 -11.17 6.34 0.20
CA SER A 115 -9.75 6.09 0.42
C SER A 115 -9.23 5.11 -0.63
N LEU A 116 -8.24 5.55 -1.41
CA LEU A 116 -7.50 4.75 -2.36
C LEU A 116 -6.16 4.32 -1.75
N VAL A 117 -5.93 3.01 -1.69
CA VAL A 117 -4.67 2.42 -1.29
C VAL A 117 -4.18 1.49 -2.39
N THR A 118 -2.89 1.55 -2.71
CA THR A 118 -2.30 0.77 -3.79
C THR A 118 -1.04 0.03 -3.35
N ALA A 119 -0.77 -1.11 -3.97
CA ALA A 119 0.49 -1.82 -3.85
C ALA A 119 0.78 -2.61 -5.14
N TYR A 120 2.06 -2.79 -5.45
CA TYR A 120 2.50 -3.70 -6.51
C TYR A 120 2.67 -5.11 -5.96
N THR A 121 2.33 -6.11 -6.77
CA THR A 121 2.58 -7.50 -6.42
C THR A 121 4.07 -7.81 -6.46
N VAL A 122 4.57 -8.52 -5.45
CA VAL A 122 5.90 -9.13 -5.42
C VAL A 122 5.74 -10.65 -5.36
N GLY A 123 6.22 -11.36 -6.38
CA GLY A 123 6.04 -12.81 -6.50
C GLY A 123 4.56 -13.24 -6.52
N GLY A 124 3.68 -12.44 -7.12
CA GLY A 124 2.25 -12.70 -7.18
C GLY A 124 1.44 -12.20 -5.98
N ASN A 125 2.06 -11.62 -4.95
CA ASN A 125 1.36 -11.21 -3.72
C ASN A 125 1.46 -9.72 -3.47
N ALA A 126 0.36 -9.10 -3.04
CA ALA A 126 0.30 -7.74 -2.54
C ALA A 126 -0.48 -7.71 -1.22
N VAL A 127 -0.17 -6.75 -0.34
CA VAL A 127 -0.90 -6.51 0.90
C VAL A 127 -1.41 -5.08 0.90
N ILE A 128 -2.73 -4.90 1.03
CA ILE A 128 -3.38 -3.60 1.00
C ILE A 128 -3.95 -3.26 2.38
N PRO A 129 -3.33 -2.33 3.14
CA PRO A 129 -3.89 -1.88 4.41
C PRO A 129 -5.10 -0.97 4.15
N VAL A 130 -6.23 -1.29 4.76
CA VAL A 130 -7.46 -0.48 4.71
C VAL A 130 -7.97 -0.20 6.11
N TYR A 131 -8.75 0.86 6.26
CA TYR A 131 -9.50 1.15 7.47
C TYR A 131 -10.97 1.35 7.11
N THR A 132 -11.85 0.60 7.77
CA THR A 132 -13.30 0.71 7.58
C THR A 132 -13.97 1.16 8.89
N PRO A 133 -14.63 2.33 8.93
CA PRO A 133 -15.21 2.85 10.18
C PRO A 133 -16.52 2.15 10.57
N GLY A 134 -17.10 1.36 9.67
CA GLY A 134 -18.37 0.67 9.85
C GLY A 134 -18.59 -0.36 8.73
N VAL A 135 -19.83 -0.84 8.60
CA VAL A 135 -20.21 -1.73 7.49
C VAL A 135 -20.00 -0.99 6.17
N ASP A 136 -19.20 -1.56 5.28
CA ASP A 136 -18.83 -0.91 4.02
C ASP A 136 -18.56 -1.90 2.89
N SER A 137 -18.38 -1.36 1.69
CA SER A 137 -17.91 -2.09 0.51
C SER A 137 -16.55 -1.56 0.09
N ILE A 138 -15.65 -2.48 -0.24
CA ILE A 138 -14.32 -2.17 -0.76
C ILE A 138 -14.25 -2.72 -2.18
N PHE A 139 -13.85 -1.88 -3.13
CA PHE A 139 -13.63 -2.29 -4.51
C PHE A 139 -12.16 -2.57 -4.73
N ILE A 140 -11.84 -3.77 -5.21
CA ILE A 140 -10.48 -4.16 -5.60
C ILE A 140 -10.38 -4.08 -7.12
N THR A 141 -9.36 -3.40 -7.62
CA THR A 141 -9.01 -3.40 -9.04
C THR A 141 -7.57 -3.86 -9.19
N VAL A 142 -7.31 -4.77 -10.11
CA VAL A 142 -5.93 -5.20 -10.45
C VAL A 142 -5.67 -4.89 -11.92
N THR A 143 -4.58 -4.18 -12.18
CA THR A 143 -4.16 -3.80 -13.54
C THR A 143 -2.68 -4.12 -13.77
N GLY A 144 -2.29 -4.22 -15.03
CA GLY A 144 -0.89 -4.39 -15.44
C GLY A 144 -0.74 -4.44 -16.95
N TYR A 145 0.51 -4.46 -17.42
CA TYR A 145 0.81 -4.48 -18.85
C TYR A 145 0.35 -5.78 -19.52
N ASN A 146 -0.41 -5.66 -20.61
CA ASN A 146 -1.04 -6.80 -21.32
C ASN A 146 -1.90 -7.71 -20.41
N LEU A 147 -2.51 -7.15 -19.36
CA LEU A 147 -3.46 -7.86 -18.51
C LEU A 147 -4.86 -7.27 -18.69
N GLU A 148 -5.87 -8.13 -18.72
CA GLU A 148 -7.25 -7.69 -18.61
C GLU A 148 -7.51 -7.20 -17.17
N PRO A 149 -8.01 -5.96 -16.97
CA PRO A 149 -8.30 -5.46 -15.63
C PRO A 149 -9.26 -6.39 -14.88
N TYR A 150 -8.87 -6.77 -13.67
CA TYR A 150 -9.75 -7.49 -12.75
C TYR A 150 -10.51 -6.52 -11.86
N PHE A 151 -11.78 -6.79 -11.63
CA PHE A 151 -12.63 -6.06 -10.70
C PHE A 151 -13.22 -7.02 -9.67
N GLY A 152 -13.00 -6.72 -8.39
CA GLY A 152 -13.47 -7.49 -7.25
C GLY A 152 -14.15 -6.62 -6.20
N GLY A 153 -14.86 -7.26 -5.28
CA GLY A 153 -15.54 -6.60 -4.17
C GLY A 153 -15.34 -7.35 -2.86
N ILE A 154 -15.21 -6.61 -1.77
CA ILE A 154 -15.10 -7.12 -0.40
C ILE A 154 -16.14 -6.40 0.45
N LEU A 155 -16.80 -7.14 1.33
CA LEU A 155 -17.69 -6.55 2.33
C LEU A 155 -16.96 -6.40 3.65
N ALA A 156 -16.91 -5.18 4.18
CA ALA A 156 -16.49 -4.94 5.54
C ALA A 156 -17.70 -5.10 6.46
N MET A 157 -17.68 -6.13 7.29
CA MET A 157 -18.72 -6.41 8.27
C MET A 157 -18.14 -7.25 9.40
N SER A 158 -18.66 -7.06 10.61
CA SER A 158 -18.33 -7.94 11.73
C SER A 158 -19.53 -8.78 12.15
N SER A 159 -19.29 -10.08 12.30
CA SER A 159 -20.22 -11.02 12.92
C SER A 159 -19.64 -11.43 14.27
N GLY A 160 -20.18 -10.88 15.35
CA GLY A 160 -19.65 -11.09 16.69
C GLY A 160 -18.76 -9.94 17.14
N ALA A 161 -17.97 -10.18 18.18
CA ALA A 161 -16.97 -9.25 18.66
C ALA A 161 -15.74 -9.25 17.73
N TYR A 162 -15.14 -8.08 17.55
CA TYR A 162 -13.89 -7.93 16.81
C TYR A 162 -13.12 -6.78 17.41
N VAL A 163 -12.10 -7.12 18.20
CA VAL A 163 -11.28 -6.14 18.89
C VAL A 163 -9.97 -5.96 18.14
N SER A 164 -9.60 -4.70 17.89
CA SER A 164 -8.34 -4.37 17.23
C SER A 164 -7.76 -3.09 17.81
N TYR A 165 -6.48 -2.87 17.54
CA TYR A 165 -5.76 -1.65 17.89
C TYR A 165 -6.54 -0.37 17.49
N LEU A 166 -6.58 0.60 18.40
CA LEU A 166 -7.17 1.92 18.19
C LEU A 166 -6.10 3.02 18.17
N LYS A 167 -5.29 3.09 19.22
CA LYS A 167 -4.23 4.10 19.41
C LYS A 167 -3.28 3.68 20.52
N SER A 168 -2.14 4.35 20.63
CA SER A 168 -1.20 4.17 21.73
C SER A 168 -0.50 5.46 22.12
N ILE A 169 0.13 5.44 23.29
CA ILE A 169 1.01 6.49 23.81
C ILE A 169 2.31 5.83 24.29
N ILE A 170 3.43 6.43 23.92
CA ILE A 170 4.76 6.05 24.41
C ILE A 170 5.08 6.91 25.63
N ASP A 171 5.45 6.26 26.74
CA ASP A 171 5.95 6.88 27.96
C ASP A 171 7.35 6.35 28.27
N ASP A 172 8.36 7.21 28.18
CA ASP A 172 9.76 6.91 28.49
C ASP A 172 10.22 7.59 29.79
N ALA A 173 9.32 8.17 30.59
CA ALA A 173 9.70 8.97 31.76
C ALA A 173 10.40 8.15 32.87
N ALA A 174 10.09 6.85 32.97
CA ALA A 174 10.68 5.96 33.98
C ALA A 174 12.03 5.35 33.54
N GLY A 175 12.26 5.21 32.23
CA GLY A 175 13.37 4.44 31.65
C GLY A 175 14.18 5.17 30.58
N GLY A 176 13.89 6.44 30.33
CA GLY A 176 14.47 7.29 29.29
C GLY A 176 14.54 8.75 29.71
N ASN A 177 14.19 9.66 28.81
CA ASN A 177 14.39 11.10 28.98
C ASN A 177 13.08 11.91 29.12
N GLY A 178 11.93 11.28 28.88
CA GLY A 178 10.59 11.84 29.05
C GLY A 178 10.12 12.72 27.89
N ASP A 179 10.67 12.57 26.69
CA ASP A 179 10.28 13.35 25.50
C ASP A 179 9.21 12.66 24.65
N GLY A 180 8.80 11.44 25.01
CA GLY A 180 7.81 10.66 24.27
C GLY A 180 8.34 10.10 22.94
N ILE A 181 9.66 10.07 22.76
CA ILE A 181 10.35 9.48 21.62
C ILE A 181 11.10 8.25 22.11
N ALA A 182 10.97 7.13 21.39
CA ALA A 182 11.65 5.90 21.74
C ALA A 182 13.09 5.91 21.20
N ASN A 183 14.10 6.06 22.07
CA ASN A 183 15.51 6.13 21.68
C ASN A 183 16.32 4.88 22.09
N PRO A 184 17.45 4.60 21.39
CA PRO A 184 18.39 3.56 21.80
C PRO A 184 18.87 3.73 23.24
N GLY A 185 18.79 2.66 24.04
CA GLY A 185 19.19 2.63 25.44
C GLY A 185 18.07 2.92 26.44
N GLU A 186 16.86 3.23 25.98
CA GLU A 186 15.72 3.55 26.84
C GLU A 186 14.83 2.33 27.10
N SER A 187 14.10 2.38 28.21
CA SER A 187 12.98 1.48 28.50
C SER A 187 11.67 2.24 28.37
N ILE A 188 10.75 1.67 27.61
CA ILE A 188 9.51 2.30 27.19
C ILE A 188 8.32 1.58 27.82
N ASP A 189 7.43 2.35 28.42
CA ASP A 189 6.08 1.92 28.78
C ASP A 189 5.12 2.36 27.66
N TRP A 190 4.53 1.37 27.00
CA TRP A 190 3.67 1.57 25.83
C TRP A 190 2.21 1.31 26.19
N GLU A 191 1.49 2.39 26.46
CA GLU A 191 0.06 2.32 26.77
C GLU A 191 -0.73 2.20 25.46
N MET A 192 -1.62 1.21 25.37
CA MET A 192 -2.41 0.93 24.17
C MET A 192 -3.90 0.92 24.48
N TRP A 193 -4.68 1.42 23.53
CA TRP A 193 -6.13 1.28 23.48
C TRP A 193 -6.50 0.31 22.38
N VAL A 194 -7.44 -0.56 22.68
CA VAL A 194 -8.13 -1.40 21.70
C VAL A 194 -9.59 -1.00 21.62
N LYS A 195 -10.20 -1.24 20.46
CA LYS A 195 -11.62 -0.94 20.19
C LYS A 195 -12.30 -2.18 19.67
N ASN A 196 -13.50 -2.44 20.18
CA ASN A 196 -14.39 -3.44 19.61
C ASN A 196 -15.13 -2.82 18.41
N TYR A 197 -14.64 -3.10 17.21
CA TYR A 197 -15.33 -2.75 15.96
C TYR A 197 -16.40 -3.80 15.58
N GLY A 198 -16.57 -4.82 16.42
CA GLY A 198 -17.58 -5.85 16.28
C GLY A 198 -19.01 -5.38 16.51
N SER A 199 -19.95 -6.27 16.20
CA SER A 199 -21.39 -6.08 16.40
C SER A 199 -21.92 -6.74 17.69
N ALA A 200 -21.07 -7.46 18.43
CA ALA A 200 -21.37 -8.04 19.74
C ALA A 200 -20.31 -7.64 20.78
N ASP A 201 -20.65 -7.77 22.06
CA ASP A 201 -19.75 -7.47 23.17
C ASP A 201 -18.60 -8.49 23.23
N ALA A 202 -17.38 -7.99 23.37
CA ALA A 202 -16.17 -8.79 23.60
C ALA A 202 -16.01 -8.98 25.11
N ASN A 203 -15.79 -10.20 25.58
CA ASN A 203 -15.71 -10.50 27.01
C ASN A 203 -14.33 -11.01 27.37
N GLY A 204 -13.75 -10.58 28.49
CA GLY A 204 -12.44 -11.06 28.93
C GLY A 204 -11.32 -10.78 27.92
N VAL A 205 -11.34 -9.61 27.29
CA VAL A 205 -10.36 -9.25 26.25
C VAL A 205 -8.96 -9.16 26.85
N TYR A 206 -8.01 -9.86 26.23
CA TYR A 206 -6.59 -9.77 26.57
C TYR A 206 -5.74 -9.66 25.29
N GLY A 207 -4.66 -8.88 25.37
CA GLY A 207 -3.70 -8.69 24.28
C GLY A 207 -2.34 -9.28 24.60
N LEU A 208 -1.69 -9.83 23.58
CA LEU A 208 -0.31 -10.32 23.61
C LEU A 208 0.52 -9.57 22.56
N LEU A 209 1.59 -8.92 23.00
CA LEU A 209 2.51 -8.19 22.16
C LEU A 209 3.75 -9.05 21.88
N SER A 210 4.11 -9.17 20.61
CA SER A 210 5.30 -9.91 20.20
C SER A 210 6.10 -9.14 19.15
N ILE A 211 7.39 -9.47 19.05
CA ILE A 211 8.30 -8.88 18.07
C ILE A 211 9.42 -9.86 17.74
N SER A 212 9.93 -9.78 16.51
CA SER A 212 11.14 -10.47 16.08
C SER A 212 12.21 -9.46 15.67
N ASP A 213 12.81 -8.80 16.66
CA ASP A 213 13.82 -7.75 16.46
C ASP A 213 14.99 -7.92 17.45
N PRO A 214 16.24 -8.03 17.00
CA PRO A 214 17.38 -8.24 17.89
C PRO A 214 17.68 -7.05 18.82
N TYR A 215 17.18 -5.85 18.52
CA TYR A 215 17.43 -4.65 19.32
C TYR A 215 16.36 -4.39 20.38
N ILE A 216 15.25 -5.15 20.37
CA ILE A 216 14.11 -4.92 21.25
C ILE A 216 13.94 -6.10 22.21
N GLY A 217 13.92 -5.81 23.51
CA GLY A 217 13.62 -6.79 24.55
C GLY A 217 12.28 -6.48 25.23
N ILE A 218 11.26 -7.33 25.03
CA ILE A 218 9.98 -7.18 25.74
C ILE A 218 10.12 -7.70 27.18
N SER A 219 9.73 -6.88 28.15
CA SER A 219 9.68 -7.21 29.58
C SER A 219 8.26 -7.48 30.08
N VAL A 220 7.27 -6.80 29.51
CA VAL A 220 5.84 -7.04 29.75
C VAL A 220 5.14 -7.14 28.40
N ASP A 221 4.65 -8.33 28.08
CA ASP A 221 4.10 -8.71 26.77
C ASP A 221 2.58 -8.85 26.77
N SER A 222 1.91 -8.64 27.90
CA SER A 222 0.49 -8.94 28.05
C SER A 222 -0.26 -7.85 28.81
N SER A 223 -1.49 -7.56 28.36
CA SER A 223 -2.38 -6.62 29.03
C SER A 223 -3.83 -7.07 28.94
N TRP A 224 -4.58 -6.86 30.03
CA TRP A 224 -6.02 -7.13 30.09
C TRP A 224 -6.80 -5.86 29.79
N TYR A 225 -7.82 -5.98 28.95
CA TYR A 225 -8.71 -4.88 28.57
C TYR A 225 -10.12 -5.06 29.15
N GLY A 226 -10.45 -6.25 29.66
CA GLY A 226 -11.74 -6.55 30.27
C GLY A 226 -12.85 -6.75 29.24
N ASP A 227 -14.09 -6.49 29.63
CA ASP A 227 -15.23 -6.59 28.72
C ASP A 227 -15.39 -5.27 27.93
N ILE A 228 -15.50 -5.36 26.61
CA ILE A 228 -15.61 -4.20 25.72
C ILE A 228 -16.90 -4.32 24.92
N ALA A 229 -17.87 -3.47 25.24
CA ALA A 229 -19.14 -3.41 24.52
C ALA A 229 -18.94 -3.09 23.02
N ALA A 230 -19.88 -3.53 22.18
CA ALA A 230 -19.82 -3.24 20.75
C ALA A 230 -19.70 -1.73 20.47
N GLY A 231 -18.67 -1.34 19.71
CA GLY A 231 -18.37 0.06 19.37
C GLY A 231 -17.57 0.83 20.43
N ASP A 232 -17.35 0.28 21.62
CA ASP A 232 -16.58 0.90 22.69
C ASP A 232 -15.07 0.57 22.61
N SER A 233 -14.27 1.23 23.44
CA SER A 233 -12.82 1.04 23.52
C SER A 233 -12.33 1.03 24.96
N ALA A 234 -11.29 0.26 25.23
CA ALA A 234 -10.66 0.16 26.55
C ALA A 234 -9.15 0.39 26.46
N THR A 235 -8.56 0.91 27.54
CA THR A 235 -7.11 0.92 27.74
C THR A 235 -6.69 -0.34 28.49
N GLY A 236 -5.46 -0.78 28.27
CA GLY A 236 -4.90 -1.92 28.98
C GLY A 236 -4.75 -1.65 30.48
N SER A 237 -4.96 -2.65 31.33
CA SER A 237 -4.79 -2.54 32.77
C SER A 237 -3.33 -2.26 33.18
N VAL A 238 -2.39 -2.67 32.33
CA VAL A 238 -0.96 -2.44 32.45
C VAL A 238 -0.39 -2.06 31.08
N PRO A 239 0.62 -1.17 30.99
CA PRO A 239 1.31 -0.91 29.74
C PRO A 239 2.15 -2.11 29.30
N TYR A 240 2.42 -2.23 28.01
CA TYR A 240 3.47 -3.13 27.52
C TYR A 240 4.81 -2.47 27.75
N THR A 241 5.79 -3.20 28.26
CA THR A 241 7.12 -2.62 28.57
C THR A 241 8.18 -3.32 27.73
N PHE A 242 9.03 -2.54 27.06
CA PHE A 242 10.17 -3.05 26.31
C PHE A 242 11.39 -2.14 26.42
N SER A 243 12.58 -2.70 26.23
CA SER A 243 13.85 -1.98 26.22
C SER A 243 14.46 -1.96 24.82
N ILE A 244 15.11 -0.87 24.47
CA ILE A 244 15.82 -0.69 23.19
C ILE A 244 17.32 -0.79 23.45
N ALA A 245 18.03 -1.66 22.72
CA ALA A 245 19.47 -1.79 22.84
C ALA A 245 20.18 -0.50 22.43
N THR A 246 21.28 -0.16 23.12
CA THR A 246 22.05 1.09 22.88
C THR A 246 22.71 1.14 21.50
N ASP A 247 22.89 -0.01 20.86
CA ASP A 247 23.48 -0.17 19.53
C ASP A 247 22.43 -0.28 18.41
N CYS A 248 21.14 -0.06 18.74
CA CYS A 248 20.08 0.06 17.75
C CYS A 248 20.43 1.20 16.75
N PRO A 249 20.49 0.92 15.44
CA PRO A 249 20.89 1.92 14.45
C PRO A 249 19.85 3.04 14.33
N ASP A 250 20.32 4.21 13.91
CA ASP A 250 19.43 5.35 13.64
C ASP A 250 18.42 5.03 12.53
N ALA A 251 17.20 5.57 12.66
CA ALA A 251 16.05 5.33 11.78
C ALA A 251 15.63 3.85 11.64
N HIS A 252 15.98 2.99 12.60
CA HIS A 252 15.51 1.61 12.64
C HIS A 252 13.99 1.53 12.84
N THR A 253 13.33 0.64 12.09
CA THR A 253 11.88 0.41 12.19
C THR A 253 11.61 -0.94 12.83
N ALA A 254 11.14 -0.92 14.07
CA ALA A 254 10.66 -2.10 14.78
C ALA A 254 9.16 -2.33 14.48
N LEU A 255 8.81 -3.53 14.04
CA LEU A 255 7.42 -3.93 13.78
C LEU A 255 6.96 -4.91 14.86
N PHE A 256 5.94 -4.51 15.61
CA PHE A 256 5.32 -5.34 16.65
C PHE A 256 4.03 -5.96 16.14
N ASP A 257 3.78 -7.19 16.55
CA ASP A 257 2.52 -7.91 16.34
C ASP A 257 1.72 -7.91 17.64
N LEU A 258 0.50 -7.36 17.60
CA LEU A 258 -0.47 -7.42 18.69
C LEU A 258 -1.55 -8.45 18.35
N ASP A 259 -1.57 -9.55 19.09
CA ASP A 259 -2.65 -10.54 19.04
C ASP A 259 -3.68 -10.22 20.13
N VAL A 260 -4.96 -10.14 19.77
CA VAL A 260 -6.05 -9.80 20.69
C VAL A 260 -7.05 -10.94 20.72
N HIS A 261 -7.37 -11.39 21.92
CA HIS A 261 -8.26 -12.51 22.17
C HIS A 261 -9.47 -12.08 23.00
N ASP A 262 -10.62 -12.72 22.77
CA ASP A 262 -11.90 -12.56 23.47
C ASP A 262 -12.63 -13.90 23.69
#